data_AF-B5Y4F9-F1
#
_entry.id   AF-B5Y4F9-F1
#
_cell.length_a   1.000
_cell.length_b   1.000
_cell.length_c   1.000
_cell.angle_alpha   90.00
_cell.angle_beta   90.00
_cell.angle_gamma   90.00
#
_symmetry.space_group_name_H-M   'P 1'
#
loop_
_entity.id
_entity.type
_entity.pdbx_description
1 polymer ?
#
loop_
_entity_poly.entity_id
_entity_poly.type
_entity_poly.pdbx_seq_one_letter_code
_entity_poly.pdbx_strand_id
1 'polypeptide(L)'
;MYTMRACMSIFVLATIALSSIGILVSMDVVLNMQSFEDKASLLHASSLPDRRSSKYGQSDTGIQNIAIEQDISAEQYPIRRASSSLPGRNFQNLSVAPETLFRKPFWSNSSSFDIDAPTILVQLGGELANQLGYIARASGLVWWLEREYGVNANVVLRRQESTTTKWIRARTDVTRCFPYLRDLDFEAGYTDEITHEISFLKEPGLQSNSTSARLIEARREGEYDETLQSFLSLYAQNHTNMGKRNGFLMTSKDLIVDKYYEDIRRIYQFDESCCIDVPDTDESVFHFRNFVTEGARIGNRLNFKELAPDQVANELFAHLNPGDKVAITSRYPDDFRTRMIVEAFEKRNIRVRVVGPRSGVADFCFLMHAQKELVGTAMSSFLIWAGLLGNATKVRAYTAMMSTGNSIFNHYNYTHPELKSRFRFERYAANMSASDLVLSKKQNTP
;
A
#
# COMPACT_ATOMS: atom_id res chain seq x y z
N MET A 1 0.57 -41.66 65.03
CA MET A 1 0.73 -40.19 64.90
C MET A 1 0.59 -39.84 63.43
N TYR A 2 -0.59 -39.37 63.03
CA TYR A 2 -0.91 -38.93 61.68
C TYR A 2 -1.60 -37.58 61.81
N THR A 3 -1.14 -36.55 61.09
CA THR A 3 -1.96 -35.77 60.16
C THR A 3 -1.14 -34.62 59.55
N MET A 4 -1.01 -34.66 58.22
CA MET A 4 -0.82 -33.49 57.38
C MET A 4 -2.14 -32.72 57.29
N ARG A 5 -2.08 -31.39 57.36
CA ARG A 5 -2.96 -30.45 56.64
C ARG A 5 -2.36 -29.05 56.72
N ALA A 6 -1.79 -28.60 55.61
CA ALA A 6 -1.43 -27.21 55.39
C ALA A 6 -2.69 -26.47 54.88
N CYS A 7 -3.14 -25.49 55.65
CA CYS A 7 -4.13 -24.51 55.20
C CYS A 7 -3.42 -23.21 54.81
N MET A 8 -3.72 -22.77 53.59
CA MET A 8 -3.54 -21.42 53.09
C MET A 8 -4.11 -20.37 54.06
N SER A 9 -3.44 -19.23 54.17
CA SER A 9 -4.01 -17.87 54.03
C SER A 9 -3.04 -16.84 54.61
N ILE A 10 -2.33 -16.10 53.75
CA ILE A 10 -1.86 -14.74 54.09
C ILE A 10 -2.32 -13.82 52.97
N PHE A 11 -3.29 -12.98 53.32
CA PHE A 11 -3.74 -11.79 52.61
C PHE A 11 -2.58 -10.79 52.48
N VAL A 12 -2.33 -10.29 51.26
CA VAL A 12 -1.78 -8.95 51.08
C VAL A 12 -2.64 -8.22 50.07
N LEU A 13 -3.19 -7.09 50.53
CA LEU A 13 -3.89 -6.08 49.75
C LEU A 13 -3.01 -5.54 48.63
N ALA A 14 -3.49 -5.60 47.39
CA ALA A 14 -3.14 -4.66 46.33
C ALA A 14 -4.31 -4.55 45.35
N THR A 15 -5.14 -3.56 45.61
CA THR A 15 -6.23 -3.08 44.77
C THR A 15 -5.66 -2.45 43.49
N ILE A 16 -6.08 -2.95 42.33
CA ILE A 16 -6.32 -2.21 41.07
C ILE A 16 -5.19 -1.27 40.58
N ALA A 17 -4.37 -1.77 39.64
CA ALA A 17 -3.82 -0.98 38.55
C ALA A 17 -3.64 -1.88 37.32
N LEU A 18 -4.45 -1.60 36.29
CA LEU A 18 -4.55 -2.30 35.01
C LEU A 18 -3.18 -2.48 34.32
N SER A 19 -2.77 -3.74 34.11
CA SER A 19 -1.65 -4.10 33.23
C SER A 19 -2.19 -4.58 31.87
N SER A 20 -2.55 -3.63 31.02
CA SER A 20 -2.65 -3.83 29.58
C SER A 20 -1.37 -3.27 28.95
N ILE A 21 -0.41 -4.15 28.65
CA ILE A 21 0.83 -3.78 27.95
C ILE A 21 0.63 -4.08 26.47
N GLY A 22 0.16 -3.07 25.74
CA GLY A 22 0.14 -3.10 24.28
C GLY A 22 1.55 -2.88 23.72
N ILE A 23 1.98 -3.76 22.82
CA ILE A 23 3.11 -3.49 21.93
C ILE A 23 2.56 -2.61 20.80
N LEU A 24 3.22 -1.47 20.54
CA LEU A 24 2.80 -0.54 19.50
C LEU A 24 3.71 -0.70 18.29
N VAL A 25 3.21 -1.37 17.27
CA VAL A 25 3.83 -1.41 15.94
C VAL A 25 3.16 -0.32 15.11
N SER A 26 3.89 0.55 14.42
CA SER A 26 3.28 1.61 13.63
C SER A 26 3.82 1.62 12.21
N MET A 27 3.13 0.97 11.27
CA MET A 27 3.42 1.08 9.85
C MET A 27 2.98 2.44 9.32
N ASP A 28 3.77 3.47 9.61
CA ASP A 28 3.56 4.81 9.08
C ASP A 28 4.19 4.95 7.68
N VAL A 29 3.40 5.45 6.73
CA VAL A 29 3.92 6.06 5.50
C VAL A 29 4.21 7.52 5.80
N VAL A 30 5.47 7.81 6.12
CA VAL A 30 5.97 9.20 6.14
C VAL A 30 6.59 9.50 4.78
N LEU A 31 5.82 10.19 3.94
CA LEU A 31 6.32 10.88 2.74
C LEU A 31 5.88 12.34 2.78
N ASN A 32 6.17 13.02 3.90
CA ASN A 32 6.07 14.48 4.02
C ASN A 32 6.80 14.94 5.29
N MET A 33 8.05 15.39 5.15
CA MET A 33 8.69 16.45 5.98
C MET A 33 10.18 16.57 5.59
N GLN A 34 10.46 16.94 4.34
CA GLN A 34 11.83 17.13 3.86
C GLN A 34 11.97 18.37 2.97
N SER A 35 11.23 19.44 3.27
CA SER A 35 11.41 20.73 2.56
C SER A 35 11.44 21.95 3.46
N PHE A 36 11.86 21.81 4.73
CA PHE A 36 11.94 22.96 5.63
C PHE A 36 13.33 23.26 6.24
N GLU A 37 14.40 22.62 5.78
CA GLU A 37 15.75 22.88 6.32
C GLU A 37 16.78 23.45 5.33
N ASP A 38 16.37 23.95 4.15
CA ASP A 38 17.31 24.60 3.20
C ASP A 38 17.04 26.10 2.95
N LYS A 39 16.52 26.84 3.93
CA LYS A 39 16.49 28.32 3.89
C LYS A 39 16.84 28.98 5.22
N ALA A 40 17.90 28.51 5.87
CA ALA A 40 18.50 29.18 7.02
C ALA A 40 19.98 29.48 6.81
N SER A 41 20.34 30.06 5.65
CA SER A 41 21.63 30.70 5.47
C SER A 41 21.64 31.52 4.18
N LEU A 42 21.22 32.79 4.30
CA LEU A 42 21.71 33.95 3.52
C LEU A 42 20.89 35.19 3.92
N LEU A 43 21.27 35.80 5.04
CA LEU A 43 20.98 37.20 5.32
C LEU A 43 22.33 37.93 5.33
N HIS A 44 22.61 38.70 4.29
CA HIS A 44 23.32 39.96 4.43
C HIS A 44 22.85 40.96 3.37
N ALA A 45 22.11 41.94 3.87
CA ALA A 45 22.05 43.35 3.52
C ALA A 45 22.31 43.78 2.06
N SER A 46 21.30 44.40 1.44
CA SER A 46 21.41 45.80 0.97
C SER A 46 20.07 46.33 0.43
N SER A 47 19.64 47.44 1.04
CA SER A 47 18.91 48.60 0.47
C SER A 47 17.84 48.38 -0.61
N LEU A 48 16.59 48.67 -0.24
CA LEU A 48 15.58 49.21 -1.17
C LEU A 48 14.94 50.46 -0.56
N PRO A 49 14.82 51.57 -1.33
CA PRO A 49 13.97 52.68 -0.96
C PRO A 49 12.53 52.46 -1.46
N ASP A 50 11.62 52.71 -0.55
CA ASP A 50 10.33 53.40 -0.68
C ASP A 50 9.81 53.72 -2.11
N ARG A 51 8.65 53.17 -2.48
CA ARG A 51 7.75 53.79 -3.48
C ARG A 51 6.29 53.30 -3.39
N ARG A 52 5.49 54.16 -2.76
CA ARG A 52 4.13 54.62 -3.12
C ARG A 52 3.19 53.66 -3.87
N SER A 53 2.14 53.27 -3.15
CA SER A 53 0.72 53.56 -3.45
C SER A 53 0.40 54.05 -4.87
N SER A 54 -0.33 53.23 -5.64
CA SER A 54 -1.38 53.72 -6.54
C SER A 54 -2.55 52.74 -6.61
N LYS A 55 -3.72 53.23 -6.19
CA LYS A 55 -5.06 52.71 -6.52
C LYS A 55 -5.23 52.64 -8.04
N TYR A 56 -5.89 51.59 -8.53
CA TYR A 56 -7.04 51.59 -9.46
C TYR A 56 -7.16 50.23 -10.14
N GLY A 57 -8.40 49.78 -10.38
CA GLY A 57 -8.70 48.74 -11.35
C GLY A 57 -9.60 47.61 -10.84
N GLN A 58 -10.85 47.92 -10.50
CA GLN A 58 -11.93 46.95 -10.63
C GLN A 58 -12.06 46.56 -12.11
N SER A 59 -11.95 45.28 -12.40
CA SER A 59 -12.48 44.71 -13.64
C SER A 59 -13.14 43.38 -13.31
N ASP A 60 -14.45 43.37 -13.50
CA ASP A 60 -15.34 42.22 -13.52
C ASP A 60 -14.74 41.07 -14.32
N THR A 61 -14.65 39.90 -13.68
CA THR A 61 -14.76 38.62 -14.38
C THR A 61 -15.72 37.75 -13.59
N GLY A 62 -16.94 37.64 -14.11
CA GLY A 62 -17.97 36.75 -13.58
C GLY A 62 -17.51 35.31 -13.68
N ILE A 63 -17.30 34.70 -12.52
CA ILE A 63 -17.18 33.25 -12.39
C ILE A 63 -18.58 32.75 -12.04
N GLN A 64 -19.26 32.16 -13.02
CA GLN A 64 -20.44 31.35 -12.79
C GLN A 64 -20.02 30.11 -11.99
N ASN A 65 -20.44 30.04 -10.74
CA ASN A 65 -20.39 28.83 -9.94
C ASN A 65 -21.40 27.84 -10.52
N ILE A 66 -20.93 26.92 -11.36
CA ILE A 66 -21.69 25.71 -11.70
C ILE A 66 -21.55 24.76 -10.51
N ALA A 67 -22.56 24.77 -9.64
CA ALA A 67 -22.78 23.71 -8.69
C ALA A 67 -23.08 22.43 -9.48
N ILE A 68 -22.16 21.46 -9.47
CA ILE A 68 -22.44 20.10 -9.92
C ILE A 68 -23.12 19.40 -8.75
N GLU A 69 -24.45 19.42 -8.76
CA GLU A 69 -25.27 18.48 -7.99
C GLU A 69 -24.96 17.07 -8.52
N GLN A 70 -24.24 16.29 -7.73
CA GLN A 70 -24.12 14.85 -7.97
C GLN A 70 -25.39 14.20 -7.44
N ASP A 71 -26.31 13.94 -8.35
CA ASP A 71 -27.52 13.18 -8.12
C ASP A 71 -27.14 11.70 -7.84
N ILE A 72 -27.23 11.29 -6.57
CA ILE A 72 -27.02 9.91 -6.14
C ILE A 72 -28.35 9.18 -6.37
N SER A 73 -28.62 8.82 -7.62
CA SER A 73 -29.63 7.80 -7.94
C SER A 73 -28.94 6.44 -8.05
N ALA A 74 -29.33 5.53 -7.18
CA ALA A 74 -28.88 4.15 -7.19
C ALA A 74 -29.48 3.43 -8.41
N GLU A 75 -28.73 3.33 -9.51
CA GLU A 75 -29.08 2.45 -10.61
C GLU A 75 -28.92 0.98 -10.18
N GLN A 76 -30.06 0.28 -10.09
CA GLN A 76 -30.13 -1.17 -10.02
C GLN A 76 -29.75 -1.74 -11.39
N TYR A 77 -28.53 -2.26 -11.52
CA TYR A 77 -28.12 -3.01 -12.70
C TYR A 77 -28.62 -4.47 -12.64
N PRO A 78 -29.15 -5.03 -13.75
CA PRO A 78 -29.53 -6.43 -13.80
C PRO A 78 -28.28 -7.32 -13.88
N ILE A 79 -28.13 -8.20 -12.89
CA ILE A 79 -27.07 -9.22 -12.83
C ILE A 79 -27.26 -10.21 -13.99
N ARG A 80 -26.38 -10.16 -14.99
CA ARG A 80 -26.18 -11.27 -15.94
C ARG A 80 -25.11 -12.20 -15.39
N ARG A 81 -25.50 -13.42 -15.00
CA ARG A 81 -24.56 -14.50 -14.71
C ARG A 81 -23.90 -14.95 -16.02
N ALA A 82 -22.60 -14.74 -16.16
CA ALA A 82 -21.78 -15.51 -17.08
C ALA A 82 -21.35 -16.80 -16.36
N SER A 83 -21.72 -17.97 -16.90
CA SER A 83 -21.17 -19.24 -16.46
C SER A 83 -19.92 -19.55 -17.28
N SER A 84 -18.74 -19.42 -16.68
CA SER A 84 -17.49 -19.95 -17.22
C SER A 84 -17.04 -21.14 -16.37
N SER A 85 -17.12 -22.33 -16.95
CA SER A 85 -16.52 -23.55 -16.39
C SER A 85 -14.99 -23.49 -16.54
N LEU A 86 -14.27 -23.43 -15.42
CA LEU A 86 -12.82 -23.59 -15.40
C LEU A 86 -12.44 -25.08 -15.44
N PRO A 87 -11.34 -25.48 -16.12
CA PRO A 87 -10.88 -26.87 -16.13
C PRO A 87 -10.19 -27.23 -14.81
N GLY A 88 -10.62 -28.34 -14.21
CA GLY A 88 -10.12 -28.84 -12.92
C GLY A 88 -8.67 -29.32 -12.96
N ARG A 89 -7.89 -28.89 -11.96
CA ARG A 89 -6.64 -29.55 -11.56
C ARG A 89 -6.94 -30.54 -10.44
N ASN A 90 -6.65 -31.82 -10.68
CA ASN A 90 -6.72 -32.88 -9.67
C ASN A 90 -5.58 -32.71 -8.65
N PHE A 91 -5.92 -32.20 -7.47
CA PHE A 91 -5.14 -32.40 -6.25
C PHE A 91 -5.81 -33.50 -5.43
N GLN A 92 -5.38 -34.75 -5.61
CA GLN A 92 -5.74 -35.84 -4.71
C GLN A 92 -4.49 -36.34 -3.98
N ASN A 93 -4.66 -36.52 -2.66
CA ASN A 93 -3.78 -37.18 -1.68
C ASN A 93 -2.83 -36.29 -0.86
N LEU A 94 -3.42 -35.47 0.03
CA LEU A 94 -2.93 -35.21 1.39
C LEU A 94 -4.16 -35.13 2.32
N SER A 95 -4.41 -36.18 3.10
CA SER A 95 -5.65 -36.38 3.88
C SER A 95 -5.60 -35.78 5.30
N VAL A 96 -5.14 -34.53 5.42
CA VAL A 96 -5.41 -33.69 6.59
C VAL A 96 -6.19 -32.50 6.03
N ALA A 97 -7.44 -32.32 6.46
CA ALA A 97 -8.29 -31.23 5.99
C ALA A 97 -7.53 -29.89 6.15
N PRO A 98 -7.10 -29.22 5.06
CA PRO A 98 -6.27 -28.02 5.16
C PRO A 98 -6.97 -26.87 5.91
N GLU A 99 -8.27 -26.96 6.07
CA GLU A 99 -9.12 -25.97 6.73
C GLU A 99 -8.97 -25.98 8.26
N THR A 100 -8.52 -27.06 8.91
CA THR A 100 -8.46 -27.11 10.39
C THR A 100 -7.20 -26.49 11.00
N LEU A 101 -6.19 -26.15 10.19
CA LEU A 101 -4.93 -25.52 10.65
C LEU A 101 -4.81 -24.05 10.29
N PHE A 102 -5.76 -23.49 9.52
CA PHE A 102 -5.71 -22.09 9.15
C PHE A 102 -6.33 -21.20 10.23
N ARG A 103 -5.49 -20.71 11.16
CA ARG A 103 -5.88 -19.68 12.11
C ARG A 103 -5.88 -18.32 11.41
N LYS A 104 -7.05 -17.64 11.40
CA LYS A 104 -7.08 -16.22 11.02
C LYS A 104 -6.19 -15.46 12.01
N PRO A 105 -5.19 -14.67 11.56
CA PRO A 105 -4.30 -13.93 12.47
C PRO A 105 -4.99 -12.72 13.12
N PHE A 106 -6.28 -12.51 12.86
CA PHE A 106 -7.04 -11.36 13.31
C PHE A 106 -8.08 -11.76 14.35
N TRP A 107 -8.01 -11.09 15.48
CA TRP A 107 -8.88 -11.28 16.62
C TRP A 107 -9.89 -10.15 16.63
N SER A 108 -10.86 -10.20 15.71
CA SER A 108 -11.79 -9.09 15.57
C SER A 108 -12.96 -9.12 16.55
N ASN A 109 -13.14 -10.18 17.35
CA ASN A 109 -14.21 -10.25 18.36
C ASN A 109 -14.14 -11.44 19.36
N SER A 110 -13.06 -12.24 19.41
CA SER A 110 -13.08 -13.44 20.25
C SER A 110 -12.79 -13.11 21.72
N SER A 111 -13.59 -13.69 22.63
CA SER A 111 -13.43 -13.71 24.08
C SER A 111 -12.11 -14.30 24.61
N SER A 112 -11.19 -14.67 23.72
CA SER A 112 -9.87 -15.23 24.00
C SER A 112 -8.72 -14.24 23.73
N PHE A 113 -8.99 -12.93 23.81
CA PHE A 113 -7.94 -11.91 23.78
C PHE A 113 -6.99 -12.16 24.96
N ASP A 114 -5.81 -12.67 24.65
CA ASP A 114 -4.73 -12.78 25.63
C ASP A 114 -4.18 -11.38 25.87
N ILE A 115 -4.48 -10.81 27.04
CA ILE A 115 -4.04 -9.45 27.42
C ILE A 115 -2.51 -9.36 27.54
N ASP A 116 -1.84 -10.52 27.67
CA ASP A 116 -0.39 -10.63 27.80
C ASP A 116 0.30 -10.83 26.43
N ALA A 117 -0.47 -11.04 25.35
CA ALA A 117 0.08 -11.23 24.02
C ALA A 117 0.56 -9.92 23.37
N PRO A 118 1.69 -9.92 22.65
CA PRO A 118 2.18 -8.76 21.92
C PRO A 118 1.18 -8.29 20.87
N THR A 119 0.90 -6.99 20.84
CA THR A 119 0.05 -6.36 19.82
C THR A 119 0.87 -5.79 18.66
N ILE A 120 0.36 -5.97 17.44
CA ILE A 120 0.82 -5.34 16.21
C ILE A 120 -0.25 -4.34 15.82
N LEU A 121 0.00 -3.06 16.08
CA LEU A 121 -0.87 -1.99 15.61
C LEU A 121 -0.60 -1.73 14.12
N VAL A 122 -1.65 -1.46 13.35
CA VAL A 122 -1.56 -1.25 11.90
C VAL A 122 -2.26 0.06 11.56
N GLN A 123 -1.48 1.05 11.14
CA GLN A 123 -2.04 2.33 10.71
C GLN A 123 -2.55 2.23 9.28
N LEU A 124 -3.87 2.29 9.11
CA LEU A 124 -4.54 2.22 7.82
C LEU A 124 -4.74 3.62 7.22
N GLY A 125 -4.22 3.79 6.01
CA GLY A 125 -4.37 5.00 5.21
C GLY A 125 -4.27 4.70 3.71
N GLY A 126 -4.61 5.68 2.88
CA GLY A 126 -4.55 5.53 1.43
C GLY A 126 -5.72 4.76 0.81
N GLU A 127 -5.49 4.20 -0.38
CA GLU A 127 -6.50 3.50 -1.18
C GLU A 127 -6.44 1.98 -0.96
N LEU A 128 -7.32 1.22 -1.63
CA LEU A 128 -7.49 -0.22 -1.48
C LEU A 128 -6.17 -0.99 -1.35
N ALA A 129 -5.30 -0.91 -2.38
CA ALA A 129 -4.06 -1.66 -2.40
C ALA A 129 -3.06 -1.25 -1.30
N ASN A 130 -3.14 -0.02 -0.77
CA ASN A 130 -2.32 0.35 0.39
C ASN A 130 -2.77 -0.41 1.64
N GLN A 131 -4.09 -0.48 1.87
CA GLN A 131 -4.65 -1.22 3.00
C GLN A 131 -4.39 -2.71 2.90
N LEU A 132 -4.56 -3.31 1.71
CA LEU A 132 -4.19 -4.71 1.49
C LEU A 132 -2.73 -4.94 1.90
N GLY A 133 -1.83 -4.03 1.53
CA GLY A 133 -0.42 -4.14 1.90
C GLY A 133 -0.13 -4.07 3.39
N TYR A 134 -0.77 -3.18 4.13
CA TYR A 134 -0.57 -3.08 5.58
C TYR A 134 -1.09 -4.32 6.31
N ILE A 135 -2.29 -4.78 5.95
CA ILE A 135 -2.94 -5.95 6.54
C ILE A 135 -2.12 -7.22 6.26
N ALA A 136 -1.61 -7.39 5.04
CA ALA A 136 -0.85 -8.58 4.66
C ALA A 136 0.50 -8.67 5.39
N ARG A 137 1.19 -7.54 5.54
CA ARG A 137 2.46 -7.48 6.30
C ARG A 137 2.24 -7.77 7.78
N ALA A 138 1.19 -7.23 8.37
CA ALA A 138 0.84 -7.53 9.76
C ALA A 138 0.49 -9.02 9.95
N SER A 139 -0.29 -9.59 9.03
CA SER A 139 -0.63 -11.02 9.02
C SER A 139 0.60 -11.91 8.95
N GLY A 140 1.49 -11.63 8.00
CA GLY A 140 2.72 -12.41 7.85
C GLY A 140 3.68 -12.23 9.04
N LEU A 141 3.67 -11.06 9.70
CA LEU A 141 4.43 -10.85 10.93
C LEU A 141 3.88 -11.71 12.07
N VAL A 142 2.56 -11.81 12.23
CA VAL A 142 1.94 -12.74 13.20
C VAL A 142 2.36 -14.17 12.92
N TRP A 143 2.22 -14.63 11.67
CA TRP A 143 2.59 -16.00 11.31
C TRP A 143 4.08 -16.27 11.52
N TRP A 144 4.94 -15.29 11.29
CA TRP A 144 6.36 -15.40 11.59
C TRP A 144 6.63 -15.53 13.08
N LEU A 145 6.03 -14.67 13.90
CA LEU A 145 6.16 -14.73 15.35
C LEU A 145 5.66 -16.06 15.92
N GLU A 146 4.51 -16.52 15.45
CA GLU A 146 3.89 -17.77 15.90
C GLU A 146 4.70 -19.00 15.47
N ARG A 147 5.06 -19.11 14.19
CA ARG A 147 5.69 -20.32 13.64
C ARG A 147 7.15 -20.47 14.00
N GLU A 148 7.91 -19.38 14.07
CA GLU A 148 9.36 -19.44 14.33
C GLU A 148 9.68 -19.32 15.82
N TYR A 149 8.83 -18.66 16.61
CA TYR A 149 9.13 -18.35 18.02
C TYR A 149 8.04 -18.80 19.00
N GLY A 150 6.93 -19.37 18.54
CA GLY A 150 5.81 -19.72 19.40
C GLY A 150 5.12 -18.51 20.04
N VAL A 151 5.32 -17.31 19.50
CA VAL A 151 4.77 -16.07 20.04
C VAL A 151 3.42 -15.80 19.39
N ASN A 152 2.35 -15.91 20.17
CA ASN A 152 1.00 -15.57 19.71
C ASN A 152 0.82 -14.05 19.76
N ALA A 153 0.85 -13.38 18.60
CA ALA A 153 0.66 -11.93 18.50
C ALA A 153 -0.77 -11.56 18.06
N ASN A 154 -1.25 -10.42 18.54
CA ASN A 154 -2.51 -9.82 18.15
C ASN A 154 -2.28 -8.78 17.04
N VAL A 155 -3.26 -8.58 16.16
CA VAL A 155 -3.25 -7.46 15.20
C VAL A 155 -4.43 -6.54 15.48
N VAL A 156 -4.14 -5.24 15.62
CA VAL A 156 -5.13 -4.19 15.85
C VAL A 156 -5.03 -3.19 14.71
N LEU A 157 -6.13 -2.96 14.00
CA LEU A 157 -6.18 -2.00 12.90
C LEU A 157 -6.62 -0.62 13.42
N ARG A 158 -5.97 0.43 12.93
CA ARG A 158 -6.26 1.81 13.30
C ARG A 158 -6.38 2.67 12.05
N ARG A 159 -7.55 3.29 11.84
CA ARG A 159 -7.70 4.33 10.82
C ARG A 159 -6.84 5.57 11.09
N GLN A 160 -6.33 6.19 10.04
CA GLN A 160 -5.69 7.51 10.10
C GLN A 160 -6.71 8.64 9.85
N GLU A 161 -6.71 9.65 10.73
CA GLU A 161 -7.70 10.74 10.76
C GLU A 161 -7.57 11.71 9.57
N SER A 162 -6.36 11.88 9.04
CA SER A 162 -6.03 12.92 8.04
C SER A 162 -6.57 12.67 6.62
N THR A 163 -7.22 11.53 6.36
CA THR A 163 -7.71 11.19 5.00
C THR A 163 -9.14 10.65 4.99
N THR A 164 -10.11 11.42 5.51
CA THR A 164 -11.46 10.95 5.82
C THR A 164 -12.15 10.13 4.73
N THR A 165 -11.98 10.42 3.44
CA THR A 165 -12.69 9.69 2.37
C THR A 165 -11.96 8.47 1.82
N LYS A 166 -10.62 8.48 1.76
CA LYS A 166 -9.87 7.41 1.09
C LYS A 166 -9.88 6.12 1.88
N TRP A 167 -9.62 6.19 3.20
CA TRP A 167 -9.59 4.99 4.02
C TRP A 167 -10.97 4.36 4.18
N ILE A 168 -12.05 5.17 4.23
CA ILE A 168 -13.43 4.68 4.31
C ILE A 168 -13.78 3.88 3.06
N ARG A 169 -13.51 4.45 1.87
CA ARG A 169 -13.75 3.74 0.60
C ARG A 169 -12.95 2.44 0.54
N ALA A 170 -11.67 2.50 0.86
CA ALA A 170 -10.81 1.32 0.87
C ALA A 170 -11.29 0.27 1.89
N ARG A 171 -11.76 0.64 3.09
CA ARG A 171 -12.39 -0.28 4.04
C ARG A 171 -13.62 -0.93 3.43
N THR A 172 -14.54 -0.15 2.88
CA THR A 172 -15.76 -0.65 2.23
C THR A 172 -15.42 -1.63 1.10
N ASP A 173 -14.42 -1.30 0.29
CA ASP A 173 -13.93 -2.14 -0.79
C ASP A 173 -13.33 -3.46 -0.26
N VAL A 174 -12.52 -3.40 0.80
CA VAL A 174 -11.93 -4.59 1.44
C VAL A 174 -13.02 -5.50 2.01
N THR A 175 -13.93 -4.96 2.82
CA THR A 175 -14.98 -5.75 3.46
C THR A 175 -16.05 -6.23 2.48
N ARG A 176 -16.21 -5.58 1.33
CA ARG A 176 -17.10 -6.09 0.29
C ARG A 176 -16.44 -7.24 -0.49
N CYS A 177 -15.21 -7.03 -0.97
CA CYS A 177 -14.62 -7.87 -2.02
C CYS A 177 -13.62 -8.93 -1.54
N PHE A 178 -13.28 -8.95 -0.25
CA PHE A 178 -12.39 -9.96 0.34
C PHE A 178 -13.09 -10.69 1.49
N PRO A 179 -13.76 -11.83 1.23
CA PRO A 179 -14.59 -12.53 2.20
C PRO A 179 -13.92 -12.88 3.52
N TYR A 180 -12.61 -13.18 3.52
CA TYR A 180 -11.89 -13.50 4.75
C TYR A 180 -11.49 -12.27 5.58
N LEU A 181 -11.57 -11.07 5.01
CA LEU A 181 -11.22 -9.81 5.66
C LEU A 181 -12.47 -9.01 6.11
N ARG A 182 -13.69 -9.50 5.85
CA ARG A 182 -14.95 -8.78 6.17
C ARG A 182 -15.12 -8.50 7.64
N ASP A 183 -14.71 -9.45 8.48
CA ASP A 183 -14.92 -9.40 9.92
C ASP A 183 -13.88 -8.54 10.64
N LEU A 184 -12.89 -7.97 9.93
CA LEU A 184 -11.86 -7.16 10.58
C LEU A 184 -12.44 -5.87 11.15
N ASP A 185 -12.04 -5.53 12.37
CA ASP A 185 -12.35 -4.23 12.97
C ASP A 185 -11.27 -3.21 12.60
N PHE A 186 -11.60 -2.34 11.64
CA PHE A 186 -10.74 -1.27 11.12
C PHE A 186 -10.56 -0.09 12.09
N GLU A 187 -11.32 -0.08 13.18
CA GLU A 187 -11.37 1.01 14.16
C GLU A 187 -10.94 0.57 15.56
N ALA A 188 -10.64 -0.72 15.78
CA ALA A 188 -10.23 -1.26 17.08
C ALA A 188 -9.08 -0.48 17.75
N GLY A 189 -8.12 0.00 16.95
CA GLY A 189 -6.98 0.79 17.44
C GLY A 189 -7.21 2.30 17.46
N TYR A 190 -8.42 2.76 17.11
CA TYR A 190 -8.79 4.17 17.13
C TYR A 190 -9.36 4.56 18.50
N THR A 191 -8.50 4.58 19.51
CA THR A 191 -8.84 5.04 20.86
C THR A 191 -8.09 6.32 21.20
N ASP A 192 -8.59 7.07 22.18
CA ASP A 192 -7.95 8.30 22.66
C ASP A 192 -6.56 8.00 23.24
N GLU A 193 -6.41 6.87 23.94
CA GLU A 193 -5.15 6.43 24.53
C GLU A 193 -4.08 6.17 23.46
N ILE A 194 -4.42 5.38 22.44
CA ILE A 194 -3.50 5.06 21.34
C ILE A 194 -3.19 6.33 20.53
N THR A 195 -4.18 7.19 20.32
CA THR A 195 -3.98 8.44 19.58
C THR A 195 -3.10 9.42 20.33
N HIS A 196 -3.29 9.55 21.64
CA HIS A 196 -2.42 10.35 22.51
C HIS A 196 -1.00 9.78 22.54
N GLU A 197 -0.83 8.46 22.66
CA GLU A 197 0.48 7.82 22.63
C GLU A 197 1.20 8.05 21.30
N ILE A 198 0.54 7.86 20.15
CA ILE A 198 1.14 8.14 18.83
C ILE A 198 1.50 9.61 18.68
N SER A 199 0.65 10.52 19.19
CA SER A 199 0.91 11.97 19.12
C SER A 199 2.14 12.34 19.95
N PHE A 200 2.22 11.83 21.18
CA PHE A 200 3.37 11.99 22.06
C PHE A 200 4.66 11.47 21.41
N LEU A 201 4.60 10.31 20.74
CA LEU A 201 5.72 9.70 20.04
C LEU A 201 6.21 10.54 18.83
N LYS A 202 5.33 11.37 18.25
CA LYS A 202 5.65 12.26 17.12
C LYS A 202 6.29 13.59 17.55
N GLU A 203 6.25 13.95 18.83
CA GLU A 203 6.81 15.22 19.31
C GLU A 203 8.36 15.15 19.42
N PRO A 204 9.11 15.89 18.59
CA PRO A 204 10.58 15.77 18.53
C PRO A 204 11.29 16.14 19.85
N GLY A 205 10.65 16.95 20.71
CA GLY A 205 11.20 17.41 21.98
C GLY A 205 10.96 16.47 23.17
N LEU A 206 10.08 15.48 23.04
CA LEU A 206 9.73 14.52 24.11
C LEU A 206 10.32 13.13 23.89
N GLN A 207 11.14 12.98 22.84
CA GLN A 207 11.99 11.81 22.64
C GLN A 207 13.18 11.83 23.60
N SER A 208 12.89 11.67 24.90
CA SER A 208 13.92 11.28 25.87
C SER A 208 14.52 9.93 25.47
N ASN A 209 15.74 9.59 25.92
CA ASN A 209 16.36 8.29 25.68
C ASN A 209 15.45 7.08 26.02
N SER A 210 14.45 7.25 26.89
CA SER A 210 13.48 6.21 27.23
C SER A 210 12.30 6.10 26.24
N THR A 211 11.95 7.18 25.54
CA THR A 211 10.88 7.22 24.54
C THR A 211 11.34 6.65 23.20
N SER A 212 12.61 6.88 22.83
CA SER A 212 13.24 6.29 21.64
C SER A 212 13.34 4.76 21.72
N ALA A 213 13.27 4.17 22.91
CA ALA A 213 13.22 2.72 23.09
C ALA A 213 11.84 2.11 22.75
N ARG A 214 10.76 2.92 22.83
CA ARG A 214 9.36 2.48 22.61
C ARG A 214 8.93 2.50 21.16
N LEU A 215 9.49 3.43 20.40
CA LEU A 215 9.20 3.66 18.99
C LEU A 215 10.48 3.47 18.19
N ILE A 216 10.65 2.29 17.59
CA ILE A 216 11.67 2.10 16.56
C ILE A 216 11.10 2.62 15.24
N GLU A 217 11.32 3.90 14.95
CA GLU A 217 11.04 4.45 13.62
C GLU A 217 12.12 3.90 12.66
N ALA A 218 11.74 2.94 11.81
CA ALA A 218 12.63 2.33 10.82
C ALA A 218 12.92 3.29 9.65
N ARG A 219 13.53 4.44 9.96
CA ARG A 219 13.90 5.51 9.03
C ARG A 219 15.31 5.37 8.45
N ARG A 220 16.14 4.45 8.95
CA ARG A 220 17.55 4.37 8.50
C ARG A 220 17.69 3.45 7.29
N GLU A 221 18.06 4.05 6.17
CA GLU A 221 18.70 3.45 5.00
C GLU A 221 20.10 2.91 5.38
N GLY A 222 20.16 2.01 6.35
CA GLY A 222 21.35 1.21 6.65
C GLY A 222 21.11 -0.24 6.21
N GLU A 223 22.18 -0.95 5.84
CA GLU A 223 22.13 -2.41 5.68
C GLU A 223 21.60 -3.02 6.98
N TYR A 224 20.37 -3.51 6.93
CA TYR A 224 19.79 -4.25 8.03
C TYR A 224 20.54 -5.58 8.08
N ASP A 225 21.36 -5.78 9.11
CA ASP A 225 22.01 -7.07 9.36
C ASP A 225 20.90 -8.12 9.48
N GLU A 226 20.86 -9.05 8.53
CA GLU A 226 19.85 -10.10 8.40
C GLU A 226 19.84 -11.06 9.61
N THR A 227 20.77 -10.92 10.54
CA THR A 227 20.80 -11.76 11.72
C THR A 227 19.71 -11.39 12.74
N LEU A 228 18.81 -12.37 12.91
CA LEU A 228 17.89 -12.55 14.02
C LEU A 228 18.46 -12.17 15.40
N GLN A 229 19.79 -12.25 15.59
CA GLN A 229 20.47 -11.81 16.80
C GLN A 229 20.27 -10.33 17.10
N SER A 230 20.16 -9.44 16.11
CA SER A 230 19.87 -8.02 16.37
C SER A 230 18.43 -7.81 16.84
N PHE A 231 17.46 -8.49 16.21
CA PHE A 231 16.05 -8.47 16.63
C PHE A 231 15.85 -9.14 18.00
N LEU A 232 16.42 -10.33 18.20
CA LEU A 232 16.34 -11.08 19.45
C LEU A 232 17.19 -10.46 20.55
N SER A 233 18.31 -9.80 20.27
CA SER A 233 19.06 -9.05 21.30
C SER A 233 18.30 -7.80 21.70
N LEU A 234 17.67 -7.08 20.77
CA LEU A 234 16.74 -5.99 21.09
C LEU A 234 15.50 -6.48 21.83
N TYR A 235 14.96 -7.65 21.48
CA TYR A 235 13.82 -8.29 22.15
C TYR A 235 14.21 -8.82 23.53
N ALA A 236 15.35 -9.50 23.68
CA ALA A 236 15.86 -10.11 24.91
C ALA A 236 16.41 -9.08 25.91
N GLN A 237 17.15 -8.05 25.47
CA GLN A 237 17.56 -6.92 26.33
C GLN A 237 16.35 -6.15 26.87
N ASN A 238 15.27 -6.06 26.09
CA ASN A 238 14.01 -5.46 26.53
C ASN A 238 13.18 -6.40 27.41
N HIS A 239 13.29 -7.72 27.22
CA HIS A 239 12.61 -8.72 28.05
C HIS A 239 13.19 -8.83 29.46
N THR A 240 14.50 -8.69 29.65
CA THR A 240 15.10 -8.59 31.01
C THR A 240 14.70 -7.30 31.75
N ASN A 241 14.11 -6.32 31.04
CA ASN A 241 13.67 -5.04 31.57
C ASN A 241 12.13 -4.86 31.51
N MET A 242 11.35 -5.95 31.44
CA MET A 242 9.87 -5.97 31.31
C MET A 242 9.05 -5.32 32.45
N GLY A 243 9.68 -4.52 33.32
CA GLY A 243 8.99 -3.44 34.01
C GLY A 243 8.63 -2.25 33.10
N LYS A 244 9.16 -2.16 31.87
CA LYS A 244 8.94 -0.99 30.98
C LYS A 244 8.83 -1.34 29.47
N ARG A 245 7.59 -1.57 29.05
CA ARG A 245 6.88 -1.28 27.76
C ARG A 245 7.73 -0.79 26.55
N ASN A 246 7.82 -1.54 25.43
CA ASN A 246 8.37 -1.14 24.10
C ASN A 246 7.68 -1.88 22.90
N GLY A 247 7.61 -1.27 21.70
CA GLY A 247 7.03 -1.83 20.45
C GLY A 247 7.96 -1.81 19.21
N PHE A 248 7.62 -2.54 18.13
CA PHE A 248 8.51 -2.85 16.98
C PHE A 248 7.99 -2.37 15.60
N LEU A 249 8.84 -2.16 14.58
CA LEU A 249 8.40 -1.89 13.20
C LEU A 249 9.38 -2.46 12.14
N MET A 250 8.88 -3.19 11.14
CA MET A 250 9.71 -3.74 10.05
C MET A 250 9.45 -3.05 8.69
N THR A 251 10.53 -2.64 8.02
CA THR A 251 10.57 -2.18 6.62
C THR A 251 11.04 -3.28 5.66
N SER A 252 10.75 -4.54 5.96
CA SER A 252 10.98 -5.68 5.07
C SER A 252 9.86 -5.79 4.03
N LYS A 253 9.67 -4.72 3.24
CA LYS A 253 8.42 -4.42 2.52
C LYS A 253 7.79 -5.62 1.80
N ASP A 254 8.61 -6.51 1.25
CA ASP A 254 8.11 -7.68 0.53
C ASP A 254 8.63 -9.03 1.05
N LEU A 255 9.56 -9.08 2.03
CA LEU A 255 10.10 -10.36 2.56
C LEU A 255 9.07 -11.20 3.28
N ILE A 256 8.31 -10.57 4.18
CA ILE A 256 7.24 -11.26 4.90
C ILE A 256 6.15 -11.68 3.91
N VAL A 257 5.86 -10.86 2.90
CA VAL A 257 4.85 -11.16 1.89
C VAL A 257 5.28 -12.33 1.01
N ASP A 258 6.55 -12.38 0.63
CA ASP A 258 7.18 -13.45 -0.14
C ASP A 258 7.23 -14.76 0.65
N LYS A 259 7.67 -14.72 1.91
CA LYS A 259 7.75 -15.90 2.79
C LYS A 259 6.38 -16.54 3.06
N TYR A 260 5.34 -15.72 3.23
CA TYR A 260 3.97 -16.19 3.53
C TYR A 260 3.02 -16.05 2.36
N TYR A 261 3.55 -16.07 1.13
CA TYR A 261 2.78 -15.79 -0.07
C TYR A 261 1.51 -16.64 -0.21
N GLU A 262 1.60 -17.95 0.04
CA GLU A 262 0.45 -18.87 -0.08
C GLU A 262 -0.64 -18.59 0.96
N ASP A 263 -0.26 -18.26 2.19
CA ASP A 263 -1.20 -17.90 3.25
C ASP A 263 -1.87 -16.55 2.94
N ILE A 264 -1.12 -15.60 2.37
CA ILE A 264 -1.64 -14.32 1.87
C ILE A 264 -2.63 -14.57 0.73
N ARG A 265 -2.27 -15.32 -0.32
CA ARG A 265 -3.21 -15.62 -1.41
C ARG A 265 -4.53 -16.19 -0.90
N ARG A 266 -4.47 -17.06 0.12
CA ARG A 266 -5.65 -17.69 0.72
C ARG A 266 -6.58 -16.69 1.38
N ILE A 267 -6.07 -15.80 2.25
CA ILE A 267 -6.92 -14.81 2.93
C ILE A 267 -7.35 -13.65 2.02
N TYR A 268 -6.61 -13.40 0.94
CA TYR A 268 -6.95 -12.40 -0.05
C TYR A 268 -7.75 -12.99 -1.22
N GLN A 269 -8.50 -14.07 -1.00
CA GLN A 269 -9.46 -14.56 -1.99
C GLN A 269 -10.41 -13.42 -2.37
N PHE A 270 -10.45 -13.09 -3.67
CA PHE A 270 -11.25 -12.00 -4.20
C PHE A 270 -12.63 -12.51 -4.61
N ASP A 271 -13.68 -11.75 -4.30
CA ASP A 271 -15.05 -12.03 -4.69
C ASP A 271 -15.30 -11.54 -6.13
N GLU A 272 -15.41 -12.47 -7.09
CA GLU A 272 -15.61 -12.14 -8.51
C GLU A 272 -16.91 -11.35 -8.78
N SER A 273 -17.87 -11.33 -7.84
CA SER A 273 -19.05 -10.45 -7.97
C SER A 273 -18.71 -8.95 -7.89
N CYS A 274 -17.49 -8.61 -7.44
CA CYS A 274 -16.96 -7.25 -7.48
C CYS A 274 -16.38 -6.85 -8.85
N CYS A 275 -16.30 -7.78 -9.80
CA CYS A 275 -15.80 -7.52 -11.15
C CYS A 275 -16.92 -6.98 -12.05
N ILE A 276 -16.58 -5.98 -12.87
CA ILE A 276 -17.47 -5.46 -13.92
C ILE A 276 -17.19 -6.19 -15.23
N ASP A 277 -15.92 -6.32 -15.58
CA ASP A 277 -15.38 -7.00 -16.75
C ASP A 277 -13.94 -7.47 -16.42
N VAL A 278 -13.37 -8.23 -17.36
CA VAL A 278 -12.02 -8.79 -17.26
C VAL A 278 -11.30 -8.60 -18.60
N PRO A 279 -9.96 -8.58 -18.63
CA PRO A 279 -9.20 -8.54 -19.88
C PRO A 279 -9.39 -9.84 -20.68
N ASP A 280 -9.23 -9.74 -22.01
CA ASP A 280 -9.14 -10.93 -22.86
C ASP A 280 -7.90 -11.75 -22.45
N THR A 281 -7.95 -13.07 -22.67
CA THR A 281 -6.85 -13.96 -22.28
C THR A 281 -5.53 -13.66 -23.01
N ASP A 282 -5.61 -13.08 -24.22
CA ASP A 282 -4.48 -12.70 -25.07
C ASP A 282 -4.06 -11.21 -24.94
N GLU A 283 -4.73 -10.44 -24.07
CA GLU A 283 -4.42 -9.03 -23.82
C GLU A 283 -3.26 -8.84 -22.85
N SER A 284 -2.29 -8.01 -23.23
CA SER A 284 -1.34 -7.42 -22.30
C SER A 284 -2.03 -6.26 -21.57
N VAL A 285 -2.02 -6.26 -20.23
CA VAL A 285 -2.68 -5.22 -19.44
C VAL A 285 -1.64 -4.19 -18.98
N PHE A 286 -1.87 -2.92 -19.34
CA PHE A 286 -1.02 -1.80 -18.96
C PHE A 286 -1.72 -0.90 -17.93
N HIS A 287 -1.17 -0.86 -16.72
CA HIS A 287 -1.59 0.04 -15.66
C HIS A 287 -0.83 1.37 -15.71
N PHE A 288 -1.45 2.36 -16.34
CA PHE A 288 -0.94 3.72 -16.43
C PHE A 288 -1.56 4.58 -15.34
N ARG A 289 -0.76 5.03 -14.37
CA ARG A 289 -1.29 5.71 -13.18
C ARG A 289 -1.48 7.20 -13.41
N ASN A 290 -0.66 7.79 -14.28
CA ASN A 290 -0.68 9.22 -14.58
C ASN A 290 -0.45 10.07 -13.32
N PHE A 291 0.65 9.80 -12.61
CA PHE A 291 0.97 10.43 -11.31
C PHE A 291 1.00 11.95 -11.35
N VAL A 292 1.35 12.50 -12.50
CA VAL A 292 1.38 13.94 -12.76
C VAL A 292 -0.01 14.57 -12.61
N THR A 293 -1.06 13.86 -13.03
CA THR A 293 -2.46 14.29 -12.84
C THR A 293 -2.94 14.05 -11.41
N GLU A 294 -2.53 12.94 -10.79
CA GLU A 294 -2.92 12.62 -9.41
C GLU A 294 -2.49 13.70 -8.40
N GLY A 295 -1.36 14.37 -8.65
CA GLY A 295 -1.00 15.57 -7.93
C GLY A 295 0.37 16.11 -8.30
N ALA A 296 0.44 17.43 -8.56
CA ALA A 296 1.67 18.12 -8.95
C ALA A 296 2.84 17.87 -7.97
N ARG A 297 2.56 17.77 -6.67
CA ARG A 297 3.59 17.47 -5.64
C ARG A 297 4.14 16.05 -5.75
N ILE A 298 3.34 15.09 -6.19
CA ILE A 298 3.73 13.68 -6.31
C ILE A 298 4.44 13.47 -7.65
N GLY A 299 3.87 13.94 -8.76
CA GLY A 299 4.47 13.76 -10.10
C GLY A 299 5.83 14.44 -10.31
N ASN A 300 6.20 15.39 -9.45
CA ASN A 300 7.52 16.02 -9.48
C ASN A 300 8.58 15.26 -8.68
N ARG A 301 8.19 14.28 -7.86
CA ARG A 301 9.16 13.42 -7.15
C ARG A 301 9.80 12.47 -8.15
N LEU A 302 11.12 12.32 -8.08
CA LEU A 302 11.92 11.52 -9.02
C LEU A 302 11.41 10.09 -9.19
N ASN A 303 10.88 9.47 -8.12
CA ASN A 303 10.42 8.09 -8.16
C ASN A 303 9.04 7.92 -8.84
N PHE A 304 8.29 9.00 -9.06
CA PHE A 304 6.93 8.96 -9.61
C PHE A 304 6.88 9.38 -11.08
N LYS A 305 8.03 9.30 -11.77
CA LYS A 305 8.11 9.53 -13.21
C LYS A 305 7.59 8.31 -13.98
N GLU A 306 6.88 8.60 -15.07
CA GLU A 306 6.36 7.61 -16.00
C GLU A 306 7.01 7.81 -17.37
N LEU A 307 7.15 6.72 -18.12
CA LEU A 307 7.77 6.73 -19.45
C LEU A 307 6.97 7.58 -20.43
N ALA A 308 7.68 8.19 -21.37
CA ALA A 308 7.04 8.88 -22.48
C ALA A 308 6.26 7.88 -23.38
N PRO A 309 5.21 8.33 -24.08
CA PRO A 309 4.36 7.47 -24.92
C PRO A 309 5.14 6.59 -25.91
N ASP A 310 6.12 7.16 -26.62
CA ASP A 310 6.92 6.39 -27.58
C ASP A 310 7.81 5.35 -26.90
N GLN A 311 8.32 5.63 -25.69
CA GLN A 311 9.11 4.64 -24.93
C GLN A 311 8.22 3.52 -24.39
N VAL A 312 6.98 3.83 -23.98
CA VAL A 312 5.99 2.81 -23.61
C VAL A 312 5.78 1.86 -24.79
N ALA A 313 5.46 2.40 -25.97
CA ALA A 313 5.17 1.55 -27.12
C ALA A 313 6.43 0.84 -27.66
N ASN A 314 7.55 1.53 -27.82
CA ASN A 314 8.72 1.00 -28.55
C ASN A 314 9.78 0.33 -27.67
N GLU A 315 9.82 0.60 -26.37
CA GLU A 315 10.79 0.00 -25.44
C GLU A 315 10.10 -0.94 -24.45
N LEU A 316 9.12 -0.44 -23.70
CA LEU A 316 8.43 -1.24 -22.67
C LEU A 316 7.66 -2.39 -23.31
N PHE A 317 6.97 -2.16 -24.43
CA PHE A 317 6.22 -3.17 -25.16
C PHE A 317 6.89 -3.58 -26.48
N ALA A 318 8.22 -3.45 -26.58
CA ALA A 318 8.99 -3.79 -27.78
C ALA A 318 8.75 -5.23 -28.29
N HIS A 319 8.45 -6.16 -27.37
CA HIS A 319 8.23 -7.57 -27.68
C HIS A 319 6.88 -7.88 -28.34
N LEU A 320 5.94 -6.93 -28.35
CA LEU A 320 4.65 -7.09 -29.03
C LEU A 320 4.79 -6.90 -30.54
N ASN A 321 4.06 -7.72 -31.29
CA ASN A 321 3.99 -7.71 -32.75
C ASN A 321 2.75 -6.93 -33.24
N PRO A 322 2.73 -6.50 -34.51
CA PRO A 322 1.51 -6.01 -35.15
C PRO A 322 0.33 -6.97 -34.95
N GLY A 323 -0.81 -6.43 -34.53
CA GLY A 323 -2.04 -7.18 -34.24
C GLY A 323 -2.17 -7.68 -32.79
N ASP A 324 -1.10 -7.67 -31.98
CA ASP A 324 -1.20 -7.94 -30.54
C ASP A 324 -2.12 -6.94 -29.84
N LYS A 325 -2.72 -7.35 -28.72
CA LYS A 325 -3.68 -6.54 -27.97
C LYS A 325 -3.09 -5.97 -26.67
N VAL A 326 -3.43 -4.71 -26.39
CA VAL A 326 -3.12 -4.02 -25.13
C VAL A 326 -4.39 -3.39 -24.55
N ALA A 327 -4.71 -3.69 -23.29
CA ALA A 327 -5.73 -2.99 -22.53
C ALA A 327 -5.08 -2.02 -21.54
N ILE A 328 -5.41 -0.73 -21.64
CA ILE A 328 -4.85 0.31 -20.75
C ILE A 328 -5.86 0.63 -19.66
N THR A 329 -5.50 0.41 -18.40
CA THR A 329 -6.23 0.93 -17.23
C THR A 329 -5.58 2.24 -16.78
N SER A 330 -6.38 3.29 -16.61
CA SER A 330 -5.93 4.57 -16.07
C SER A 330 -7.06 5.21 -15.28
N ARG A 331 -6.71 5.88 -14.19
CA ARG A 331 -7.66 6.72 -13.44
C ARG A 331 -8.19 7.89 -14.29
N TYR A 332 -7.45 8.26 -15.33
CA TYR A 332 -7.77 9.35 -16.24
C TYR A 332 -7.77 8.84 -17.70
N PRO A 333 -8.78 8.06 -18.09
CA PRO A 333 -8.83 7.42 -19.40
C PRO A 333 -8.89 8.45 -20.54
N ASP A 334 -9.56 9.58 -20.32
CA ASP A 334 -9.70 10.66 -21.33
C ASP A 334 -8.53 11.65 -21.36
N ASP A 335 -7.55 11.50 -20.46
CA ASP A 335 -6.40 12.41 -20.39
C ASP A 335 -5.54 12.32 -21.65
N PHE A 336 -5.04 13.47 -22.11
CA PHE A 336 -4.26 13.55 -23.34
C PHE A 336 -3.01 12.66 -23.34
N ARG A 337 -2.38 12.40 -22.18
CA ARG A 337 -1.23 11.48 -22.10
C ARG A 337 -1.65 10.04 -22.34
N THR A 338 -2.81 9.63 -21.83
CA THR A 338 -3.40 8.32 -22.12
C THR A 338 -3.64 8.18 -23.62
N ARG A 339 -4.18 9.21 -24.27
CA ARG A 339 -4.36 9.23 -25.74
C ARG A 339 -3.04 9.15 -26.51
N MET A 340 -2.01 9.88 -26.10
CA MET A 340 -0.70 9.79 -26.75
C MET A 340 -0.10 8.38 -26.66
N ILE A 341 -0.32 7.66 -25.55
CA ILE A 341 0.09 6.25 -25.42
C ILE A 341 -0.69 5.37 -26.40
N VAL A 342 -2.00 5.57 -26.53
CA VAL A 342 -2.84 4.89 -27.54
C VAL A 342 -2.29 5.12 -28.95
N GLU A 343 -2.05 6.38 -29.32
CA GLU A 343 -1.49 6.74 -30.63
C GLU A 343 -0.12 6.08 -30.88
N ALA A 344 0.74 6.00 -29.86
CA ALA A 344 2.04 5.34 -29.97
C ALA A 344 1.91 3.83 -30.22
N PHE A 345 0.92 3.15 -29.61
CA PHE A 345 0.61 1.75 -29.91
C PHE A 345 0.03 1.56 -31.31
N GLU A 346 -0.92 2.42 -31.71
CA GLU A 346 -1.56 2.36 -33.04
C GLU A 346 -0.54 2.53 -34.17
N LYS A 347 0.46 3.41 -34.00
CA LYS A 347 1.59 3.56 -34.95
C LYS A 347 2.37 2.26 -35.18
N ARG A 348 2.39 1.34 -34.20
CA ARG A 348 3.01 0.01 -34.32
C ARG A 348 2.06 -1.06 -34.83
N ASN A 349 0.83 -0.68 -35.25
CA ASN A 349 -0.27 -1.59 -35.57
C ASN A 349 -0.65 -2.52 -34.41
N ILE A 350 -0.48 -2.08 -33.15
CA ILE A 350 -0.93 -2.81 -31.96
C ILE A 350 -2.38 -2.40 -31.68
N ARG A 351 -3.24 -3.39 -31.41
CA ARG A 351 -4.65 -3.15 -31.07
C ARG A 351 -4.71 -2.69 -29.62
N VAL A 352 -5.12 -1.47 -29.39
CA VAL A 352 -5.17 -0.90 -28.05
C VAL A 352 -6.59 -0.47 -27.72
N ARG A 353 -7.02 -0.70 -26.47
CA ARG A 353 -8.24 -0.13 -25.92
C ARG A 353 -7.95 0.51 -24.57
N VAL A 354 -8.63 1.61 -24.29
CA VAL A 354 -8.63 2.23 -22.96
C VAL A 354 -9.84 1.70 -22.20
N VAL A 355 -9.57 1.17 -21.04
CA VAL A 355 -10.59 0.76 -20.08
C VAL A 355 -11.32 2.00 -19.58
N GLY A 356 -12.65 2.02 -19.73
CA GLY A 356 -13.49 3.14 -19.33
C GLY A 356 -13.45 3.41 -17.81
N PRO A 357 -13.88 4.62 -17.37
CA PRO A 357 -13.90 5.00 -15.96
C PRO A 357 -14.65 4.00 -15.10
N ARG A 358 -14.06 3.60 -13.98
CA ARG A 358 -14.66 2.63 -13.05
C ARG A 358 -14.18 2.84 -11.62
N SER A 359 -14.74 2.08 -10.68
CA SER A 359 -14.30 2.10 -9.28
C SER A 359 -12.91 1.50 -9.11
N GLY A 360 -12.20 1.84 -8.03
CA GLY A 360 -10.89 1.28 -7.73
C GLY A 360 -10.91 -0.25 -7.60
N VAL A 361 -11.98 -0.82 -7.05
CA VAL A 361 -12.19 -2.28 -6.99
C VAL A 361 -12.34 -2.90 -8.37
N ALA A 362 -13.10 -2.27 -9.27
CA ALA A 362 -13.31 -2.80 -10.61
C ALA A 362 -12.01 -2.72 -11.43
N ASP A 363 -11.22 -1.66 -11.27
CA ASP A 363 -9.85 -1.59 -11.81
C ASP A 363 -8.98 -2.69 -11.21
N PHE A 364 -9.00 -2.87 -9.89
CA PHE A 364 -8.21 -3.90 -9.22
C PHE A 364 -8.54 -5.32 -9.69
N CYS A 365 -9.84 -5.65 -9.83
CA CYS A 365 -10.27 -6.90 -10.43
C CYS A 365 -9.72 -7.05 -11.85
N PHE A 366 -9.90 -6.04 -12.71
CA PHE A 366 -9.43 -6.10 -14.08
C PHE A 366 -7.92 -6.40 -14.17
N LEU A 367 -7.11 -5.77 -13.31
CA LEU A 367 -5.67 -6.04 -13.21
C LEU A 367 -5.36 -7.46 -12.71
N MET A 368 -6.09 -7.96 -11.70
CA MET A 368 -5.91 -9.32 -11.16
C MET A 368 -6.21 -10.41 -12.19
N HIS A 369 -7.17 -10.15 -13.09
CA HIS A 369 -7.60 -11.11 -14.11
C HIS A 369 -6.74 -11.09 -15.39
N ALA A 370 -5.71 -10.24 -15.47
CA ALA A 370 -4.72 -10.29 -16.55
C ALA A 370 -4.10 -11.70 -16.63
N GLN A 371 -4.06 -12.31 -17.82
CA GLN A 371 -3.50 -13.66 -18.03
C GLN A 371 -2.14 -13.61 -18.74
N LYS A 372 -2.05 -12.90 -19.88
CA LYS A 372 -0.81 -12.79 -20.67
C LYS A 372 0.29 -12.06 -19.90
N GLU A 373 0.14 -10.76 -19.67
CA GLU A 373 1.07 -9.99 -18.84
C GLU A 373 0.38 -8.79 -18.19
N LEU A 374 0.90 -8.40 -17.03
CA LEU A 374 0.51 -7.19 -16.31
C LEU A 374 1.73 -6.27 -16.21
N VAL A 375 1.61 -5.05 -16.71
CA VAL A 375 2.71 -4.09 -16.80
C VAL A 375 2.32 -2.78 -16.15
N GLY A 376 3.21 -2.18 -15.37
CA GLY A 376 2.98 -0.86 -14.80
C GLY A 376 4.19 -0.35 -14.00
N THR A 377 4.04 0.82 -13.41
CA THR A 377 5.09 1.41 -12.55
C THR A 377 5.28 0.63 -11.25
N ALA A 378 6.54 0.37 -10.88
CA ALA A 378 6.92 -0.29 -9.62
C ALA A 378 6.48 0.49 -8.37
N MET A 379 6.17 1.77 -8.51
CA MET A 379 5.62 2.60 -7.43
C MET A 379 4.12 2.41 -7.20
N SER A 380 3.42 1.70 -8.09
CA SER A 380 1.98 1.47 -7.94
C SER A 380 1.72 0.30 -7.01
N SER A 381 1.22 0.59 -5.80
CA SER A 381 0.72 -0.45 -4.90
C SER A 381 -0.39 -1.28 -5.57
N PHE A 382 -1.23 -0.66 -6.40
CA PHE A 382 -2.26 -1.35 -7.19
C PHE A 382 -1.65 -2.40 -8.11
N LEU A 383 -0.62 -2.04 -8.89
CA LEU A 383 0.08 -2.98 -9.76
C LEU A 383 0.69 -4.13 -8.96
N ILE A 384 1.43 -3.80 -7.88
CA ILE A 384 2.14 -4.81 -7.10
C ILE A 384 1.14 -5.80 -6.48
N TRP A 385 0.07 -5.32 -5.84
CA TRP A 385 -0.91 -6.20 -5.21
C TRP A 385 -1.76 -6.98 -6.22
N ALA A 386 -2.15 -6.37 -7.34
CA ALA A 386 -2.85 -7.10 -8.41
C ALA A 386 -1.94 -8.16 -9.04
N GLY A 387 -0.65 -7.87 -9.19
CA GLY A 387 0.35 -8.83 -9.62
C GLY A 387 0.51 -9.97 -8.62
N LEU A 388 0.66 -9.68 -7.32
CA LEU A 388 0.82 -10.70 -6.28
C LEU A 388 -0.39 -11.64 -6.21
N LEU A 389 -1.61 -11.10 -6.24
CA LEU A 389 -2.83 -11.88 -6.04
C LEU A 389 -3.44 -12.45 -7.33
N GLY A 390 -3.12 -11.87 -8.48
CA GLY A 390 -3.71 -12.18 -9.77
C GLY A 390 -3.09 -13.37 -10.51
N ASN A 391 -3.50 -13.52 -11.77
CA ASN A 391 -3.23 -14.69 -12.61
C ASN A 391 -2.23 -14.43 -13.76
N ALA A 392 -1.62 -13.26 -13.80
CA ALA A 392 -0.72 -12.88 -14.89
C ALA A 392 0.52 -13.79 -14.92
N THR A 393 0.79 -14.40 -16.08
CA THR A 393 1.98 -15.25 -16.27
C THR A 393 3.29 -14.45 -16.21
N LYS A 394 3.22 -13.15 -16.49
CA LYS A 394 4.34 -12.20 -16.35
C LYS A 394 3.85 -10.90 -15.72
N VAL A 395 4.55 -10.42 -14.71
CA VAL A 395 4.32 -9.10 -14.09
C VAL A 395 5.58 -8.26 -14.27
N ARG A 396 5.45 -7.12 -14.94
CA ARG A 396 6.58 -6.22 -15.26
C ARG A 396 6.38 -4.88 -14.55
N ALA A 397 7.15 -4.69 -13.49
CA ALA A 397 7.15 -3.48 -12.69
C ALA A 397 8.32 -2.58 -13.13
N TYR A 398 8.04 -1.51 -13.85
CA TYR A 398 9.08 -0.63 -14.38
C TYR A 398 9.35 0.60 -13.51
N THR A 399 10.59 1.09 -13.54
CA THR A 399 10.98 2.39 -12.99
C THR A 399 11.61 3.24 -14.10
N ALA A 400 11.10 4.46 -14.30
CA ALA A 400 11.69 5.43 -15.21
C ALA A 400 12.76 6.26 -14.48
N MET A 401 14.00 6.22 -14.98
CA MET A 401 15.14 6.94 -14.41
C MET A 401 15.44 8.19 -15.26
N MET A 402 15.44 9.35 -14.63
CA MET A 402 15.84 10.61 -15.28
C MET A 402 17.37 10.71 -15.23
N SER A 403 17.99 11.26 -16.28
CA SER A 403 19.45 11.44 -16.36
C SER A 403 20.03 12.32 -15.24
N THR A 404 19.20 13.13 -14.58
CA THR A 404 19.62 14.14 -13.59
C THR A 404 19.48 13.68 -12.14
N GLY A 405 19.08 12.44 -11.85
CA GLY A 405 18.87 12.02 -10.46
C GLY A 405 19.03 10.53 -10.18
N ASN A 406 19.49 10.22 -8.97
CA ASN A 406 19.45 8.87 -8.40
C ASN A 406 18.00 8.52 -8.05
N SER A 407 17.23 8.05 -9.03
CA SER A 407 15.91 7.45 -8.74
C SER A 407 16.12 6.16 -7.93
N ILE A 408 15.37 5.99 -6.85
CA ILE A 408 15.40 4.77 -6.06
C ILE A 408 14.78 3.66 -6.91
N PHE A 409 15.59 2.70 -7.32
CA PHE A 409 15.08 1.51 -8.01
C PHE A 409 14.44 0.57 -6.99
N ASN A 410 13.11 0.65 -6.90
CA ASN A 410 12.35 -0.31 -6.13
C ASN A 410 12.36 -1.65 -6.85
N HIS A 411 13.11 -2.59 -6.29
CA HIS A 411 13.13 -3.97 -6.70
C HIS A 411 13.11 -4.84 -5.47
N TYR A 412 12.54 -6.02 -5.64
CA TYR A 412 12.55 -7.05 -4.63
C TYR A 412 12.88 -8.39 -5.30
N ASN A 413 13.79 -9.14 -4.69
CA ASN A 413 14.22 -10.43 -5.20
C ASN A 413 13.37 -11.54 -4.56
N TYR A 414 12.24 -11.84 -5.18
CA TYR A 414 11.33 -12.88 -4.69
C TYR A 414 12.02 -14.25 -4.59
N THR A 415 11.81 -14.91 -3.45
CA THR A 415 12.29 -16.25 -3.16
C THR A 415 11.22 -17.30 -3.42
N HIS A 416 9.93 -16.94 -3.33
CA HIS A 416 8.83 -17.83 -3.67
C HIS A 416 8.89 -18.22 -5.15
N PRO A 417 8.88 -19.53 -5.52
CA PRO A 417 9.10 -19.96 -6.90
C PRO A 417 8.14 -19.32 -7.91
N GLU A 418 6.84 -19.23 -7.57
CA GLU A 418 5.84 -18.61 -8.44
C GLU A 418 6.18 -17.14 -8.70
N LEU A 419 6.38 -16.35 -7.63
CA LEU A 419 6.67 -14.92 -7.74
C LEU A 419 7.99 -14.67 -8.48
N LYS A 420 9.04 -15.41 -8.12
CA LYS A 420 10.35 -15.36 -8.79
C LYS A 420 10.24 -15.63 -10.28
N SER A 421 9.40 -16.59 -10.68
CA SER A 421 9.24 -16.96 -12.09
C SER A 421 8.53 -15.86 -12.91
N ARG A 422 7.56 -15.14 -12.32
CA ARG A 422 6.69 -14.22 -13.07
C ARG A 422 6.98 -12.73 -12.89
N PHE A 423 7.48 -12.28 -11.72
CA PHE A 423 7.80 -10.87 -11.49
C PHE A 423 9.13 -10.46 -12.09
N ARG A 424 9.15 -9.33 -12.79
CA ARG A 424 10.33 -8.70 -13.36
C ARG A 424 10.32 -7.21 -12.99
N PHE A 425 11.39 -6.75 -12.37
CA PHE A 425 11.61 -5.33 -12.11
C PHE A 425 12.54 -4.79 -13.18
N GLU A 426 12.08 -3.78 -13.91
CA GLU A 426 12.75 -3.28 -15.11
C GLU A 426 13.11 -1.80 -14.94
N ARG A 427 14.28 -1.40 -15.46
CA ARG A 427 14.76 -0.02 -15.43
C ARG A 427 14.79 0.53 -16.84
N TYR A 428 14.30 1.74 -17.00
CA TYR A 428 14.30 2.45 -18.27
C TYR A 428 14.90 3.83 -18.09
N ALA A 429 15.85 4.20 -18.96
CA ALA A 429 16.34 5.56 -19.01
C ALA A 429 15.31 6.44 -19.75
N ALA A 430 14.87 7.51 -19.10
CA ALA A 430 13.93 8.46 -19.67
C ALA A 430 14.67 9.76 -19.97
N ASN A 431 14.84 10.07 -21.25
CA ASN A 431 15.30 11.40 -21.69
C ASN A 431 14.20 12.45 -21.50
N MET A 432 12.94 12.01 -21.58
CA MET A 432 11.75 12.79 -21.31
C MET A 432 10.77 11.92 -20.52
N SER A 433 10.14 12.52 -19.51
CA SER A 433 9.04 11.90 -18.77
C SER A 433 7.68 12.32 -19.34
N ALA A 434 6.63 11.56 -19.03
CA ALA A 434 5.26 11.97 -19.33
C ALA A 434 4.89 13.36 -18.74
N SER A 435 5.60 13.80 -17.68
CA SER A 435 5.42 15.15 -17.10
C SER A 435 5.92 16.27 -18.03
N ASP A 436 6.99 16.02 -18.78
CA ASP A 436 7.67 17.06 -19.57
C ASP A 436 6.84 17.47 -20.79
N LEU A 437 5.91 16.60 -21.22
CA LEU A 437 4.93 16.88 -22.27
C LEU A 437 3.93 17.98 -21.90
N VAL A 438 3.74 18.27 -20.60
CA VAL A 438 2.85 19.36 -20.15
C VAL A 438 3.51 20.72 -20.38
N LEU A 439 4.84 20.80 -20.22
CA LEU A 439 5.58 22.07 -20.30
C LEU A 439 5.71 22.55 -21.75
N SER A 440 5.92 21.64 -22.71
CA SER A 440 6.02 21.99 -24.12
C SER A 440 4.73 22.60 -24.68
N LYS A 441 3.56 22.17 -24.18
CA LYS A 441 2.27 22.72 -24.64
C LYS A 441 2.06 24.17 -24.17
N LYS A 442 2.50 24.52 -22.96
CA LYS A 442 2.38 25.89 -22.44
C LYS A 442 3.26 26.90 -23.19
N GLN A 443 4.39 26.47 -23.73
CA GLN A 443 5.29 27.35 -24.48
C GLN A 443 4.81 27.64 -25.91
N ASN A 444 3.92 26.80 -26.45
CA ASN A 444 3.43 26.89 -27.82
C ASN A 444 1.99 27.43 -27.93
N THR A 445 1.43 27.97 -26.84
CA THR A 445 0.13 28.67 -26.88
C THR A 445 0.44 30.17 -26.94
N PRO A 446 0.17 30.86 -28.06
CA PRO A 446 0.52 32.27 -28.26
C PRO A 446 -0.19 33.23 -27.31
#